data_AF-A0A1F8NEV7-F1
#
_entry.id   AF-A0A1F8NEV7-F1
#
_cell.length_a   1.000
_cell.length_b   1.000
_cell.length_c   1.000
_cell.angle_alpha   90.00
_cell.angle_beta   90.00
_cell.angle_gamma   90.00
#
_symmetry.space_group_name_H-M   'P 1'
#
loop_
_entity.id
_entity.type
_entity.pdbx_description
1 polymer ?
#
loop_
_entity_poly.entity_id
_entity_poly.type
_entity_poly.pdbx_seq_one_letter_code
_entity_poly.pdbx_strand_id
1 'polypeptide(L)'
;MNWQSAIVVAAIFVALGLLLLRVEPRVRRRIAVLVPIPLAILIYRWAAYRRAWWELVAGLGLAAAALGLWWALIGRRLPPPTEPAIHVWSKDDEP
;
A
#
# COMPACT_ATOMS: atom_id res chain seq x y z
N MET A 1 -5.26 -16.94 20.91
CA MET A 1 -4.95 -15.84 19.98
C MET A 1 -3.45 -15.62 20.02
N ASN A 2 -2.74 -15.94 18.95
CA ASN A 2 -1.30 -15.69 18.87
C ASN A 2 -1.06 -14.27 18.33
N TRP A 3 -0.61 -13.38 19.21
CA TRP A 3 -0.35 -11.97 18.85
C TRP A 3 0.82 -11.82 17.88
N GLN A 4 1.76 -12.76 17.89
CA GLN A 4 2.93 -12.74 17.03
C GLN A 4 2.54 -12.89 15.56
N SER A 5 1.60 -13.81 15.25
CA SER A 5 1.08 -13.96 13.89
C SER A 5 0.31 -12.72 13.43
N ALA A 6 -0.54 -12.15 14.29
CA ALA A 6 -1.28 -10.92 13.97
C ALA A 6 -0.36 -9.74 13.66
N ILE A 7 0.73 -9.56 14.44
CA ILE A 7 1.72 -8.49 14.21
C ILE A 7 2.45 -8.69 12.88
N VAL A 8 2.87 -9.93 12.57
CA VAL A 8 3.55 -10.24 11.30
C VAL A 8 2.62 -9.97 10.10
N VAL A 9 1.37 -10.43 10.18
CA VAL A 9 0.36 -10.17 9.14
C VAL A 9 0.12 -8.66 8.98
N ALA A 10 0.01 -7.92 10.07
CA ALA A 10 -0.14 -6.47 10.04
C ALA A 10 1.05 -5.79 9.35
N ALA A 11 2.28 -6.15 9.72
CA ALA A 11 3.49 -5.60 9.13
C ALA A 11 3.56 -5.84 7.62
N ILE A 12 3.19 -7.04 7.16
CA ILE A 12 3.12 -7.39 5.73
C ILE A 12 2.14 -6.48 4.99
N PHE A 13 0.92 -6.29 5.52
CA PHE A 13 -0.08 -5.43 4.90
C PHE A 13 0.33 -3.95 4.89
N VAL A 14 0.97 -3.46 5.96
CA VAL A 14 1.49 -2.08 6.02
C VAL A 14 2.59 -1.88 4.97
N ALA A 15 3.54 -2.81 4.88
CA ALA A 15 4.63 -2.74 3.90
C ALA A 15 4.07 -2.74 2.46
N LEU A 16 3.09 -3.60 2.17
CA LEU A 16 2.37 -3.62 0.91
C LEU A 16 1.69 -2.28 0.60
N GLY A 17 0.97 -1.72 1.58
CA GLY A 17 0.27 -0.45 1.45
C GLY A 17 1.23 0.69 1.12
N LEU A 18 2.34 0.79 1.87
CA LEU A 18 3.38 1.79 1.63
C LEU A 18 4.07 1.62 0.28
N LEU A 19 4.35 0.37 -0.12
CA LEU A 19 4.92 0.06 -1.43
C LEU A 19 3.97 0.52 -2.55
N LEU A 20 2.68 0.21 -2.44
CA LEU A 20 1.65 0.64 -3.39
C LEU A 20 1.49 2.17 -3.45
N LEU A 21 1.69 2.87 -2.33
CA LEU A 21 1.64 4.32 -2.24
C LEU A 21 2.87 4.99 -2.88
N ARG A 22 4.04 4.35 -2.86
CA ARG A 22 5.27 4.87 -3.47
C ARG A 22 5.46 4.53 -4.95
N VAL A 23 4.66 3.60 -5.49
CA VAL A 23 4.77 3.17 -6.89
C VAL A 23 4.05 4.15 -7.83
N GLU A 24 4.74 4.52 -8.91
CA GLU A 24 4.23 5.39 -9.98
C GLU A 24 2.89 4.93 -10.55
N PRO A 25 1.95 5.87 -10.85
CA PRO A 25 0.59 5.55 -11.25
C PRO A 25 0.51 4.66 -12.50
N ARG A 26 1.50 4.76 -13.40
CA ARG A 26 1.58 3.95 -14.64
C ARG A 26 1.81 2.45 -14.38
N VAL A 27 2.54 2.10 -13.32
CA VAL A 27 2.88 0.71 -12.97
C VAL A 27 2.07 0.21 -11.77
N ARG A 28 1.42 1.11 -11.04
CA ARG A 28 0.60 0.83 -9.85
C ARG A 28 -0.41 -0.28 -10.07
N ARG A 29 -1.11 -0.31 -11.21
CA ARG A 29 -2.12 -1.35 -11.50
C ARG A 29 -1.50 -2.74 -11.70
N ARG A 30 -0.30 -2.84 -12.31
CA ARG A 30 0.41 -4.12 -12.50
C ARG A 30 1.01 -4.63 -11.19
N ILE A 31 1.64 -3.74 -10.43
CA ILE A 31 2.20 -4.09 -9.10
C ILE A 31 1.08 -4.44 -8.13
N ALA A 32 -0.06 -3.76 -8.18
CA ALA A 32 -1.23 -4.06 -7.36
C ALA A 32 -1.89 -5.42 -7.67
N VAL A 33 -1.64 -5.99 -8.85
CA VAL A 33 -2.15 -7.32 -9.21
C VAL A 33 -1.13 -8.41 -8.88
N LEU A 34 0.15 -8.16 -9.16
CA LEU A 34 1.21 -9.17 -9.03
C LEU A 34 1.70 -9.40 -7.60
N VAL A 35 1.48 -8.47 -6.66
CA VAL A 35 2.02 -8.58 -5.29
C VAL A 35 0.91 -8.71 -4.22
N PRO A 36 -0.08 -7.81 -4.14
CA PRO A 36 -1.10 -7.87 -3.09
C PRO A 36 -2.04 -9.06 -3.23
N ILE A 37 -2.45 -9.39 -4.46
CA ILE A 37 -3.40 -10.49 -4.71
C ILE A 37 -2.81 -11.85 -4.30
N PRO A 38 -1.63 -12.27 -4.79
CA PRO A 38 -1.08 -13.56 -4.38
C PRO A 38 -0.75 -13.59 -2.88
N LEU A 39 -0.34 -12.46 -2.29
CA LEU A 39 -0.05 -12.40 -0.87
C LEU A 39 -1.33 -12.49 -0.02
N ALA A 40 -2.42 -11.86 -0.44
CA ALA A 40 -3.72 -11.98 0.20
C ALA A 40 -4.26 -13.41 0.11
N ILE A 41 -4.10 -14.08 -1.04
CA ILE A 41 -4.46 -15.49 -1.21
C ILE A 41 -3.65 -16.38 -0.27
N LEU A 42 -2.36 -16.13 -0.13
CA LEU A 42 -1.48 -16.89 0.76
C LEU A 42 -1.88 -16.71 2.24
N ILE A 43 -2.11 -15.47 2.67
CA ILE A 43 -2.56 -15.13 4.04
C ILE A 43 -3.93 -15.76 4.32
N TYR A 44 -4.85 -15.71 3.36
CA TYR A 44 -6.16 -16.33 3.47
C TYR A 44 -6.06 -17.85 3.61
N ARG A 45 -5.28 -18.52 2.76
CA ARG A 45 -5.05 -19.98 2.86
C ARG A 45 -4.39 -20.36 4.19
N TRP A 46 -3.42 -19.57 4.65
CA TRP A 46 -2.77 -19.78 5.94
C TRP A 46 -3.76 -19.67 7.10
N ALA A 47 -4.60 -18.62 7.11
CA ALA A 47 -5.58 -18.42 8.17
C ALA A 47 -6.68 -19.50 8.14
N ALA A 48 -7.10 -19.94 6.95
CA ALA A 48 -8.03 -21.05 6.79
C ALA A 48 -7.44 -22.38 7.32
N TYR A 49 -6.18 -22.67 7.00
CA TYR A 49 -5.47 -23.87 7.48
C TYR A 49 -5.34 -23.88 9.01
N ARG A 50 -4.98 -22.75 9.61
CA ARG A 50 -4.80 -22.63 11.07
C ARG A 50 -6.10 -22.36 11.83
N ARG A 51 -7.24 -22.18 11.14
CA ARG A 51 -8.50 -21.62 11.69
C ARG A 51 -8.30 -20.32 12.47
N ALA A 52 -7.28 -19.54 12.11
CA ALA A 52 -6.83 -18.34 12.82
C ALA A 52 -7.51 -17.06 12.29
N TRP A 53 -8.83 -17.11 12.09
CA TRP A 53 -9.60 -16.01 11.50
C TRP A 53 -9.52 -14.72 12.32
N TRP A 54 -9.55 -14.83 13.65
CA TRP A 54 -9.42 -13.67 14.53
C TRP A 54 -8.05 -12.99 14.45
N GLU A 55 -6.99 -13.75 14.21
CA GLU A 55 -5.62 -13.21 14.04
C GLU A 55 -5.50 -12.46 12.72
N LEU A 56 -6.18 -12.93 11.67
CA LEU A 56 -6.25 -12.25 10.38
C LEU A 56 -7.03 -10.94 10.49
N VAL A 57 -8.21 -10.94 11.14
CA VAL A 57 -9.01 -9.72 11.35
C VAL A 57 -8.25 -8.70 12.22
N ALA A 58 -7.62 -9.15 13.30
CA ALA A 58 -6.81 -8.29 14.16
C ALA A 58 -5.60 -7.71 13.40
N GLY A 59 -4.91 -8.53 12.60
CA GLY A 59 -3.79 -8.08 11.76
C GLY A 59 -4.21 -7.08 10.69
N LEU A 60 -5.37 -7.28 10.05
CA LEU A 60 -5.93 -6.36 9.06
C LEU A 60 -6.33 -5.03 9.72
N GLY A 61 -6.96 -5.07 10.90
CA GLY A 61 -7.32 -3.89 11.66
C GLY A 61 -6.10 -3.07 12.10
N LEU A 62 -5.05 -3.75 12.59
CA LEU A 62 -3.77 -3.11 12.93
C LEU A 62 -3.11 -2.46 11.71
N ALA A 63 -3.12 -3.13 10.57
CA ALA A 63 -2.55 -2.57 9.35
C ALA A 63 -3.32 -1.33 8.87
N ALA A 64 -4.65 -1.39 8.90
CA ALA A 64 -5.50 -0.25 8.54
C ALA A 64 -5.27 0.94 9.49
N ALA A 65 -5.17 0.70 10.79
CA ALA A 65 -4.88 1.74 11.78
C ALA A 65 -3.49 2.36 11.56
N ALA A 66 -2.46 1.54 11.31
CA ALA A 66 -1.11 2.02 11.05
C ALA A 66 -1.02 2.84 9.75
N LEU A 67 -1.67 2.39 8.67
CA LEU A 67 -1.74 3.14 7.41
C LEU A 67 -2.54 4.43 7.56
N GLY A 68 -3.66 4.40 8.29
CA GLY A 68 -4.45 5.59 8.61
C GLY A 68 -3.65 6.61 9.43
N LEU A 69 -2.88 6.15 10.41
CA LEU A 69 -2.00 6.99 11.21
C LEU A 69 -0.87 7.59 10.37
N TRP A 70 -0.22 6.79 9.52
CA TRP A 70 0.79 7.27 8.57
C TRP A 70 0.21 8.33 7.64
N TRP A 71 -0.99 8.10 7.09
CA TRP A 71 -1.66 9.06 6.24
C TRP A 71 -2.00 10.36 7.00
N ALA A 72 -2.52 10.25 8.23
CA ALA A 72 -2.85 11.40 9.05
C ALA A 72 -1.63 12.27 9.39
N LEU A 73 -0.48 11.65 9.65
CA LEU A 73 0.76 12.33 10.05
C LEU A 73 1.57 12.86 8.86
N ILE A 74 1.77 12.05 7.83
CA ILE A 74 2.68 12.31 6.70
C ILE A 74 1.88 12.55 5.42
N GLY A 75 0.88 11.70 5.15
CA GLY A 75 0.08 11.73 3.93
C GLY A 75 -0.63 13.07 3.67
N ARG A 76 -1.17 13.69 4.73
CA ARG A 76 -1.86 15.00 4.64
C ARG A 76 -0.94 16.16 4.27
N ARG A 77 0.38 16.00 4.41
CA ARG A 77 1.38 17.04 4.12
C ARG A 77 2.09 16.84 2.80
N LEU A 78 1.79 15.77 2.06
CA LEU A 78 2.35 15.57 0.72
C LEU A 78 1.70 16.60 -0.22
N PRO A 79 2.49 17.45 -0.89
CA PRO A 79 1.95 18.35 -1.90
C PRO A 79 1.26 17.53 -3.00
N PRO A 80 0.17 18.06 -3.60
CA PRO A 80 -0.46 17.41 -4.74
C PRO A 80 0.61 17.16 -5.82
N PRO A 81 0.49 16.09 -6.63
CA PRO A 81 1.47 15.80 -7.66
C PRO A 81 1.60 17.04 -8.55
N THR A 82 2.74 17.71 -8.48
CA THR A 82 3.08 18.77 -9.42
C THR A 82 3.18 18.07 -10.76
N GLU A 83 2.17 18.25 -11.62
CA GLU A 83 2.28 17.83 -13.01
C GLU A 83 3.62 18.36 -13.54
N PRO A 84 4.42 17.54 -14.26
CA PRO A 84 5.61 18.08 -14.88
C PRO A 84 5.12 19.21 -15.78
N ALA A 85 5.59 20.43 -15.49
CA ALA A 85 5.38 21.59 -16.32
C ALA A 85 5.63 21.15 -17.76
N ILE A 86 4.55 20.98 -18.52
CA ILE A 86 4.63 20.69 -19.94
C ILE A 86 5.19 21.99 -20.52
N HIS A 87 6.52 22.04 -20.63
CA HIS A 87 7.19 23.12 -21.34
C HIS A 87 6.87 22.90 -22.82
N VAL A 88 5.75 23.48 -23.24
CA VAL A 88 5.45 23.66 -24.66
C VAL A 88 6.48 24.67 -25.15
N TRP A 89 7.43 24.21 -25.95
CA TRP A 89 8.30 25.12 -26.70
C TRP A 89 7.41 25.79 -27.75
N SER A 90 7.14 27.08 -27.55
CA SER A 90 6.54 27.91 -28.59
C SER A 90 7.56 28.15 -29.69
N LYS A 91 7.11 28.16 -30.95
CA LYS A 91 7.95 28.41 -32.12
C LYS A 91 8.59 29.82 -32.13
N ASP A 92 8.18 30.67 -31.20
CA ASP A 92 8.70 32.04 -31.04
C ASP A 92 9.99 32.09 -30.20
N ASP A 93 10.46 30.96 -29.67
CA ASP A 93 11.68 30.85 -28.86
C ASP A 93 12.95 30.50 -29.70
N GLU A 94 12.87 30.49 -31.03
CA GLU A 94 14.04 30.38 -31.92
C GLU A 94 14.64 31.78 -32.20
N PRO A 95 15.95 31.99 -31.96
CA PRO A 95 16.61 33.29 -32.14
C PRO A 95 16.80 33.71 -33.60
#